data_AF-A0A951KGM2-F1
#
_entry.id   AF-A0A951KGM2-F1
#
_cell.length_a   1.000
_cell.length_b   1.000
_cell.length_c   1.000
_cell.angle_alpha   90.00
_cell.angle_beta   90.00
_cell.angle_gamma   90.00
#
_symmetry.space_group_name_H-M   'P 1'
#
loop_
_entity.id
_entity.type
_entity.pdbx_description
1 polymer ?
#
loop_
_entity_poly.entity_id
_entity_poly.type
_entity_poly.pdbx_seq_one_letter_code
_entity_poly.pdbx_strand_id
1 'polypeptide(L)'
;MTSAASPPQPGGPGPIDAELARLVGGEHPDPHRVLGPHSDGKGVTVVRGYRPDAAAMNLLLDDGESRPMAQVHPRGVFAVELAVAEAPAYRLEVSYPHGGTFVVDDPYRFWPTIGELDLHLMGEGRHEQLWRMLGATRRTHQEVTGVSFAVWAPSARSVRVVGDFNGWDGRLHPMRSLGSSGVWELFVPGIEPGTRYKYEILTQEGHLRVKADPLAFATEEPPGTSSVVTESRHQWGDDEWLEQRRTTDPLHRPLSVYEVHLGSWRRVPEEGDRPLTYRELATELVDYVAEQGFTHVQMLPVSEHPYSPSWGYQVSSYFAPTARFGTPDDFRALVDAFHARGIGVIVDWVPAHFPKDDWALARFDGTALYEHADP
;
A
#
# COMPACT_ATOMS: atom_id res chain seq x y z
N MET A 1 -37.62 -49.95 -35.43
CA MET A 1 -36.88 -49.81 -34.16
C MET A 1 -36.38 -48.38 -34.10
N THR A 2 -37.06 -47.55 -33.32
CA THR A 2 -36.78 -46.13 -33.12
C THR A 2 -35.53 -45.99 -32.25
N SER A 3 -34.46 -45.42 -32.81
CA SER A 3 -33.23 -45.09 -32.08
C SER A 3 -33.49 -43.84 -31.24
N ALA A 4 -33.49 -44.00 -29.91
CA ALA A 4 -33.58 -42.91 -28.97
C ALA A 4 -32.30 -42.06 -29.04
N ALA A 5 -32.45 -40.74 -29.23
CA ALA A 5 -31.35 -39.80 -29.15
C ALA A 5 -30.91 -39.64 -27.67
N SER A 6 -29.62 -39.81 -27.41
CA SER A 6 -29.02 -39.56 -26.10
C SER A 6 -29.16 -38.08 -25.70
N PRO A 7 -29.37 -37.77 -24.41
CA PRO A 7 -29.44 -36.39 -23.95
C PRO A 7 -28.10 -35.66 -24.15
N PRO A 8 -28.13 -34.34 -24.40
CA PRO A 8 -26.92 -33.55 -24.56
C PRO A 8 -26.09 -33.59 -23.27
N GLN A 9 -24.81 -33.93 -23.41
CA GLN A 9 -23.80 -33.76 -22.36
C GLN A 9 -23.75 -32.29 -21.94
N PRO A 10 -23.67 -31.96 -20.64
CA PRO A 10 -23.50 -30.58 -20.20
C PRO A 10 -22.19 -30.04 -20.77
N GLY A 11 -22.29 -28.95 -21.54
CA GLY A 11 -21.12 -28.23 -22.07
C GLY A 11 -20.21 -27.81 -20.91
N GLY A 12 -18.90 -27.90 -21.14
CA GLY A 12 -17.91 -27.43 -20.16
C GLY A 12 -18.15 -25.96 -19.77
N PRO A 13 -17.61 -25.53 -18.61
CA PRO A 13 -17.79 -24.17 -18.10
C PRO A 13 -17.39 -23.13 -19.18
N GLY A 14 -18.20 -22.09 -19.33
CA GLY A 14 -17.90 -21.01 -20.26
C GLY A 14 -16.62 -20.25 -19.88
N PRO A 15 -16.09 -19.38 -20.75
CA PRO A 15 -14.87 -18.61 -20.46
C PRO A 15 -14.96 -17.81 -19.16
N ILE A 16 -16.14 -17.29 -18.82
CA ILE A 16 -16.36 -16.53 -17.59
C ILE A 16 -16.41 -17.43 -16.34
N ASP A 17 -16.89 -18.66 -16.46
CA ASP A 17 -16.96 -19.60 -15.33
C ASP A 17 -15.56 -20.03 -14.87
N ALA A 18 -14.63 -20.19 -15.82
CA ALA A 18 -13.22 -20.47 -15.52
C ALA A 18 -12.56 -19.29 -14.79
N GLU A 19 -12.81 -18.05 -15.22
CA GLU A 19 -12.29 -16.85 -14.55
C GLU A 19 -12.92 -16.69 -13.15
N LEU A 20 -14.22 -16.93 -13.00
CA LEU A 20 -14.90 -16.92 -11.70
C LEU A 20 -14.30 -17.96 -10.74
N ALA A 21 -13.99 -19.16 -11.23
CA ALA A 21 -13.33 -20.19 -10.44
C ALA A 21 -11.93 -19.76 -9.99
N ARG A 22 -11.14 -19.09 -10.86
CA ARG A 22 -9.83 -18.54 -10.49
C ARG A 22 -9.94 -17.41 -9.47
N LEU A 23 -10.92 -16.52 -9.62
CA LEU A 23 -11.17 -15.43 -8.67
C LEU A 23 -11.47 -15.98 -7.28
N VAL A 24 -12.36 -16.96 -7.22
CA VAL A 24 -12.81 -17.58 -5.98
C VAL A 24 -11.76 -18.52 -5.36
N GLY A 25 -10.91 -19.13 -6.20
CA GLY A 25 -9.66 -19.79 -5.77
C GLY A 25 -8.59 -18.78 -5.35
N GLY A 26 -8.78 -17.52 -5.70
CA GLY A 26 -7.91 -16.40 -5.38
C GLY A 26 -6.57 -16.46 -6.11
N GLU A 27 -6.57 -16.96 -7.34
CA GLU A 27 -5.42 -17.08 -8.24
C GLU A 27 -5.59 -16.20 -9.50
N HIS A 28 -6.52 -15.25 -9.43
CA HIS A 28 -6.88 -14.41 -10.56
C HIS A 28 -5.93 -13.22 -10.69
N PRO A 29 -5.26 -13.04 -11.84
CA PRO A 29 -4.29 -11.97 -12.02
C PRO A 29 -4.93 -10.60 -12.32
N ASP A 30 -6.17 -10.58 -12.81
CA ASP A 30 -6.86 -9.33 -13.15
C ASP A 30 -8.35 -9.33 -12.78
N PRO A 31 -8.70 -9.20 -11.48
CA PRO A 31 -10.09 -9.28 -11.01
C PRO A 31 -11.06 -8.31 -11.70
N HIS A 32 -10.57 -7.18 -12.23
CA HIS A 32 -11.38 -6.17 -12.93
C HIS A 32 -11.94 -6.67 -14.27
N ARG A 33 -11.45 -7.79 -14.81
CA ARG A 33 -12.04 -8.44 -16.01
C ARG A 33 -13.35 -9.16 -15.73
N VAL A 34 -13.68 -9.36 -14.46
CA VAL A 34 -14.87 -10.09 -14.04
C VAL A 34 -15.72 -9.24 -13.10
N LEU A 35 -15.09 -8.55 -12.15
CA LEU A 35 -15.73 -7.72 -11.12
C LEU A 35 -15.92 -6.28 -11.57
N GLY A 36 -16.96 -5.64 -11.03
CA GLY A 36 -17.36 -4.30 -11.43
C GLY A 36 -18.25 -4.29 -12.68
N PRO A 37 -18.44 -3.11 -13.30
CA PRO A 37 -19.36 -2.92 -14.42
C PRO A 37 -18.73 -3.36 -15.75
N HIS A 38 -19.45 -4.18 -16.51
CA HIS A 38 -19.06 -4.68 -17.83
C HIS A 38 -20.15 -4.40 -18.86
N SER A 39 -19.89 -3.47 -19.78
CA SER A 39 -20.81 -3.13 -20.87
C SER A 39 -20.69 -4.13 -22.02
N ASP A 40 -21.82 -4.55 -22.60
CA ASP A 40 -21.88 -5.39 -23.79
C ASP A 40 -21.76 -4.58 -25.11
N GLY A 41 -21.66 -3.25 -25.01
CA GLY A 41 -21.62 -2.32 -26.15
C GLY A 41 -22.95 -2.19 -26.90
N LYS A 42 -24.01 -2.86 -26.45
CA LYS A 42 -25.36 -2.86 -27.02
C LYS A 42 -26.39 -2.24 -26.06
N GLY A 43 -25.92 -1.57 -25.01
CA GLY A 43 -26.74 -0.86 -24.05
C GLY A 43 -27.11 -1.67 -22.81
N VAL A 44 -26.45 -2.81 -22.56
CA VAL A 44 -26.59 -3.58 -21.32
C VAL A 44 -25.26 -3.61 -20.58
N THR A 45 -25.28 -3.26 -19.30
CA THR A 45 -24.13 -3.35 -18.41
C THR A 45 -24.39 -4.38 -17.32
N VAL A 46 -23.50 -5.36 -17.20
CA VAL A 46 -23.53 -6.35 -16.11
C VAL A 46 -22.60 -5.89 -15.00
N VAL A 47 -23.14 -5.68 -13.81
CA VAL A 47 -22.35 -5.38 -12.61
C VAL A 47 -22.16 -6.67 -11.83
N ARG A 48 -20.91 -7.04 -11.52
CA ARG A 48 -20.60 -8.22 -10.70
C ARG A 48 -19.86 -7.83 -9.43
N GLY A 49 -20.40 -8.25 -8.30
CA GLY A 49 -19.79 -8.04 -6.98
C GLY A 49 -19.29 -9.36 -6.39
N TYR A 50 -18.14 -9.31 -5.71
CA TYR A 50 -17.59 -10.46 -4.99
C TYR A 50 -17.50 -10.18 -3.50
N ARG A 51 -18.24 -10.97 -2.71
CA ARG A 51 -18.19 -10.98 -1.25
C ARG A 51 -18.25 -12.44 -0.77
N PRO A 52 -17.11 -13.03 -0.36
CA PRO A 52 -17.08 -14.36 0.21
C PRO A 52 -18.11 -14.51 1.32
N ASP A 53 -18.77 -15.66 1.39
CA ASP A 53 -19.66 -16.03 2.49
C ASP A 53 -20.92 -15.13 2.66
N ALA A 54 -21.18 -14.21 1.72
CA ALA A 54 -22.40 -13.40 1.68
C ALA A 54 -23.63 -14.23 1.28
N ALA A 55 -24.76 -13.98 1.93
CA ALA A 55 -26.04 -14.65 1.64
C ALA A 55 -26.79 -13.99 0.48
N ALA A 56 -26.76 -12.66 0.43
CA ALA A 56 -27.43 -11.87 -0.59
C ALA A 56 -26.66 -10.56 -0.84
N MET A 57 -26.83 -10.02 -2.03
CA MET A 57 -26.24 -8.74 -2.42
C MET A 57 -27.25 -7.96 -3.26
N ASN A 58 -27.37 -6.66 -2.97
CA ASN A 58 -28.16 -5.73 -3.77
C ASN A 58 -27.24 -4.63 -4.29
N LEU A 59 -27.54 -4.16 -5.51
CA LEU A 59 -26.93 -2.97 -6.09
C LEU A 59 -27.76 -1.76 -5.64
N LEU A 60 -27.14 -0.85 -4.88
CA LEU A 60 -27.75 0.40 -4.45
C LEU A 60 -27.31 1.53 -5.39
N LEU A 61 -28.25 2.09 -6.13
CA LEU A 61 -28.04 3.23 -7.01
C LEU A 61 -28.17 4.55 -6.22
N ASP A 62 -27.56 5.63 -6.70
CA ASP A 62 -27.57 6.93 -6.03
C ASP A 62 -28.97 7.56 -5.89
N ASP A 63 -29.93 7.15 -6.71
CA ASP A 63 -31.34 7.55 -6.62
C ASP A 63 -32.11 6.83 -5.50
N GLY A 64 -31.45 5.95 -4.76
CA GLY A 64 -32.01 5.14 -3.69
C GLY A 64 -32.68 3.85 -4.19
N GLU A 65 -32.67 3.57 -5.49
CA GLU A 65 -33.15 2.31 -6.04
C GLU A 65 -32.20 1.17 -5.63
N SER A 66 -32.76 0.10 -5.05
CA SER A 66 -32.02 -1.12 -4.71
C SER A 66 -32.45 -2.24 -5.65
N ARG A 67 -31.49 -2.84 -6.36
CA ARG A 67 -31.73 -3.95 -7.29
C ARG A 67 -31.10 -5.23 -6.78
N PRO A 68 -31.85 -6.32 -6.61
CA PRO A 68 -31.29 -7.58 -6.15
C PRO A 68 -30.34 -8.18 -7.19
N MET A 69 -29.19 -8.66 -6.74
CA MET A 69 -28.21 -9.33 -7.58
C MET A 69 -28.41 -10.85 -7.51
N ALA A 70 -28.43 -11.52 -8.65
CA ALA A 70 -28.51 -12.97 -8.74
C ALA A 70 -27.16 -13.60 -8.38
N GLN A 71 -27.18 -14.67 -7.57
CA GLN A 71 -25.96 -15.41 -7.24
C GLN A 71 -25.50 -16.20 -8.47
N VAL A 72 -24.33 -15.85 -9.01
CA VAL A 72 -23.72 -16.51 -10.17
C VAL A 72 -22.76 -17.62 -9.75
N HIS A 73 -22.12 -17.48 -8.58
CA HIS A 73 -21.24 -18.49 -8.03
C HIS A 73 -21.53 -18.70 -6.53
N PRO A 74 -21.63 -19.96 -6.04
CA PRO A 74 -22.03 -20.26 -4.66
C PRO A 74 -21.05 -19.72 -3.61
N ARG A 75 -19.80 -19.46 -3.98
CA ARG A 75 -18.78 -18.88 -3.10
C ARG A 75 -18.79 -17.34 -3.07
N GLY A 76 -19.94 -16.71 -3.33
CA GLY A 76 -20.16 -15.30 -3.04
C GLY A 76 -19.97 -14.34 -4.22
N VAL A 77 -20.17 -14.79 -5.46
CA VAL A 77 -20.21 -13.89 -6.62
C VAL A 77 -21.66 -13.67 -7.04
N PHE A 78 -22.03 -12.39 -7.17
CA PHE A 78 -23.38 -11.95 -7.52
C PHE A 78 -23.32 -11.04 -8.75
N ALA A 79 -24.37 -11.05 -9.57
CA ALA A 79 -24.47 -10.20 -10.75
C ALA A 79 -25.86 -9.60 -10.92
N VAL A 80 -25.93 -8.41 -11.50
CA VAL A 80 -27.17 -7.77 -11.95
C VAL A 80 -26.96 -7.17 -13.33
N GLU A 81 -27.98 -7.27 -14.18
CA GLU A 81 -28.00 -6.65 -15.50
C GLU A 81 -28.74 -5.31 -15.43
N LEU A 82 -28.12 -4.28 -15.96
CA LEU A 82 -28.69 -2.94 -16.08
C LEU A 82 -28.86 -2.61 -17.56
N ALA A 83 -30.07 -2.22 -17.97
CA ALA A 83 -30.35 -1.77 -19.33
C ALA A 83 -29.85 -0.32 -19.56
N VAL A 84 -28.55 -0.11 -19.36
CA VAL A 84 -27.83 1.15 -19.54
C VAL A 84 -26.48 0.88 -20.22
N ALA A 85 -26.01 1.85 -21.02
CA ALA A 85 -24.73 1.74 -21.73
C ALA A 85 -23.52 1.81 -20.79
N GLU A 86 -23.62 2.64 -19.75
CA GLU A 86 -22.62 2.81 -18.69
C GLU A 86 -23.31 2.72 -17.33
N ALA A 87 -22.67 2.04 -16.37
CA ALA A 87 -23.19 1.98 -15.01
C ALA A 87 -23.08 3.36 -14.34
N PRO A 88 -24.16 3.85 -13.70
CA PRO A 88 -24.07 5.04 -12.84
C PRO A 88 -23.19 4.74 -11.62
N ALA A 89 -22.93 5.75 -10.79
CA ALA A 89 -22.36 5.49 -9.47
C ALA A 89 -23.31 4.62 -8.64
N TYR A 90 -22.73 3.67 -7.92
CA TYR A 90 -23.45 2.70 -7.11
C TYR A 90 -22.62 2.25 -5.90
N ARG A 91 -23.32 1.63 -4.95
CA ARG A 91 -22.74 0.88 -3.83
C ARG A 91 -23.32 -0.53 -3.78
N LEU A 92 -22.66 -1.41 -3.05
CA LEU A 92 -23.10 -2.78 -2.83
C LEU A 92 -23.67 -2.88 -1.41
N GLU A 93 -24.91 -3.30 -1.29
CA GLU A 93 -25.52 -3.69 -0.02
C GLU A 93 -25.37 -5.20 0.14
N VAL A 94 -24.59 -5.63 1.13
CA VAL A 94 -24.16 -7.01 1.33
C VAL A 94 -24.76 -7.54 2.62
N SER A 95 -25.49 -8.66 2.54
CA SER A 95 -26.11 -9.29 3.70
C SER A 95 -25.39 -10.61 4.05
N TYR A 96 -24.94 -10.74 5.29
CA TYR A 96 -24.31 -11.95 5.81
C TYR A 96 -25.29 -12.72 6.72
N PRO A 97 -25.30 -14.07 6.70
CA PRO A 97 -26.26 -14.89 7.46
C PRO A 97 -26.38 -14.55 8.96
N HIS A 98 -25.28 -14.10 9.57
CA HIS A 98 -25.20 -13.80 11.01
C HIS A 98 -24.54 -12.45 11.31
N GLY A 99 -24.17 -11.68 10.28
CA GLY A 99 -23.39 -10.45 10.41
C GLY A 99 -24.17 -9.16 10.21
N GLY A 100 -25.42 -9.25 9.75
CA GLY A 100 -26.22 -8.09 9.35
C GLY A 100 -25.95 -7.65 7.91
N THR A 101 -26.39 -6.44 7.59
CA THR A 101 -26.32 -5.85 6.25
C THR A 101 -25.37 -4.65 6.27
N PHE A 102 -24.46 -4.60 5.30
CA PHE A 102 -23.45 -3.55 5.19
C PHE A 102 -23.51 -2.92 3.80
N VAL A 103 -23.43 -1.59 3.75
CA VAL A 103 -23.27 -0.85 2.50
C VAL A 103 -21.79 -0.57 2.31
N VAL A 104 -21.24 -1.01 1.18
CA VAL A 104 -19.82 -0.88 0.85
C VAL A 104 -19.66 -0.37 -0.58
N ASP A 105 -18.65 0.47 -0.82
CA ASP A 105 -18.25 0.82 -2.17
C ASP A 105 -17.58 -0.38 -2.87
N ASP A 106 -17.69 -0.44 -4.19
CA ASP A 106 -17.04 -1.46 -5.03
C ASP A 106 -15.66 -0.98 -5.52
N PRO A 107 -14.54 -1.58 -5.07
CA PRO A 107 -13.21 -1.26 -5.56
C PRO A 107 -13.02 -1.53 -7.06
N TYR A 108 -13.80 -2.44 -7.65
CA TYR A 108 -13.59 -2.93 -9.02
C TYR A 108 -14.26 -2.09 -10.10
N ARG A 109 -14.98 -1.02 -9.71
CA ARG A 109 -15.52 -0.05 -10.67
C ARG A 109 -14.50 1.01 -11.13
N PHE A 110 -13.32 1.06 -10.49
CA PHE A 110 -12.35 2.13 -10.71
C PHE A 110 -11.30 1.77 -11.78
N TRP A 111 -10.92 2.77 -12.58
CA TRP A 111 -9.88 2.68 -13.60
C TRP A 111 -8.48 2.54 -12.97
N PRO A 112 -7.48 2.07 -13.72
CA PRO A 112 -6.08 2.10 -13.28
C PRO A 112 -5.68 3.49 -12.79
N THR A 113 -5.07 3.54 -11.62
CA THR A 113 -4.56 4.78 -10.99
C THR A 113 -3.15 5.16 -11.46
N ILE A 114 -2.49 4.28 -12.21
CA ILE A 114 -1.13 4.43 -12.76
C ILE A 114 -1.23 4.46 -14.29
N GLY A 115 -0.58 5.45 -14.91
CA GLY A 115 -0.58 5.63 -16.36
C GLY A 115 0.49 4.82 -17.09
N GLU A 116 0.34 4.68 -18.41
CA GLU A 116 1.29 3.93 -19.26
C GLU A 116 2.72 4.50 -19.21
N LEU A 117 2.87 5.83 -19.14
CA LEU A 117 4.18 6.48 -19.05
C LEU A 117 4.91 6.11 -17.75
N ASP A 118 4.20 6.09 -16.62
CA ASP A 118 4.76 5.72 -15.32
C ASP A 118 5.23 4.26 -15.36
N LEU A 119 4.39 3.35 -15.88
CA LEU A 119 4.73 1.93 -16.06
C LEU A 119 5.95 1.74 -16.98
N HIS A 120 6.05 2.54 -18.05
CA HIS A 120 7.19 2.50 -18.96
C HIS A 120 8.49 2.94 -18.27
N LEU A 121 8.47 4.07 -17.56
CA LEU A 121 9.63 4.56 -16.81
C LEU A 121 10.05 3.61 -15.68
N MET A 122 9.09 2.93 -15.04
CA MET A 122 9.36 1.86 -14.07
C MET A 122 10.06 0.68 -14.74
N GLY A 123 9.59 0.24 -15.91
CA GLY A 123 10.19 -0.84 -16.68
C GLY A 123 11.62 -0.54 -17.13
N GLU A 124 11.97 0.73 -17.38
CA GLU A 124 13.34 1.15 -17.68
C GLU A 124 14.21 1.38 -16.42
N GLY A 125 13.64 1.36 -15.22
CA GLY A 125 14.36 1.71 -13.98
C GLY A 125 14.73 3.20 -13.90
N ARG A 126 14.00 4.07 -14.59
CA ARG A 126 14.30 5.52 -14.72
C ARG A 126 13.25 6.42 -14.08
N HIS A 127 12.30 5.85 -13.34
CA HIS A 127 11.24 6.61 -12.70
C HIS A 127 11.75 7.32 -11.43
N GLU A 128 12.16 8.59 -11.55
CA GLU A 128 12.75 9.37 -10.45
C GLU A 128 11.79 9.68 -9.30
N GLN A 129 10.47 9.55 -9.49
CA GLN A 129 9.45 9.80 -8.45
C GLN A 129 8.62 8.56 -8.13
N LEU A 130 9.26 7.38 -8.08
CA LEU A 130 8.58 6.08 -7.98
C LEU A 130 7.60 6.00 -6.80
N TRP A 131 7.95 6.63 -5.68
CA TRP A 131 7.15 6.69 -4.45
C TRP A 131 5.83 7.45 -4.61
N ARG A 132 5.57 8.13 -5.72
CA ARG A 132 4.24 8.73 -5.98
C ARG A 132 3.24 7.74 -6.59
N MET A 133 3.76 6.64 -7.13
CA MET A 133 3.00 5.65 -7.88
C MET A 133 2.90 4.32 -7.15
N LEU A 134 3.99 3.84 -6.57
CA LEU A 134 4.02 2.65 -5.73
C LEU A 134 3.80 3.00 -4.25
N GLY A 135 3.38 2.00 -3.47
CA GLY A 135 3.02 2.15 -2.07
C GLY A 135 1.51 2.35 -1.87
N ALA A 136 1.14 2.85 -0.69
CA ALA A 136 -0.22 3.29 -0.39
C ALA A 136 -0.32 4.82 -0.46
N THR A 137 -1.02 5.33 -1.46
CA THR A 137 -1.23 6.77 -1.66
C THR A 137 -2.70 7.14 -1.55
N ARG A 138 -3.04 8.00 -0.58
CA ARG A 138 -4.37 8.59 -0.47
C ARG A 138 -4.62 9.54 -1.65
N ARG A 139 -5.76 9.38 -2.33
CA ARG A 139 -6.15 10.24 -3.45
C ARG A 139 -7.65 10.26 -3.68
N THR A 140 -8.12 11.31 -4.34
CA THR A 140 -9.45 11.35 -4.94
C THR A 140 -9.37 10.81 -6.36
N HIS A 141 -10.08 9.72 -6.64
CA HIS A 141 -10.12 9.08 -7.96
C HIS A 141 -11.58 8.84 -8.33
N GLN A 142 -11.99 9.36 -9.50
CA GLN A 142 -13.39 9.36 -9.95
C GLN A 142 -14.36 9.87 -8.86
N GLU A 143 -14.04 11.06 -8.33
CA GLU A 143 -14.83 11.78 -7.31
C GLU A 143 -14.92 11.10 -5.93
N VAL A 144 -14.31 9.92 -5.76
CA VAL A 144 -14.27 9.19 -4.49
C VAL A 144 -12.88 9.27 -3.88
N THR A 145 -12.82 9.57 -2.58
CA THR A 145 -11.57 9.56 -1.84
C THR A 145 -11.30 8.17 -1.26
N GLY A 146 -10.07 7.70 -1.42
CA GLY A 146 -9.61 6.40 -0.94
C GLY A 146 -8.10 6.29 -1.04
N VAL A 147 -7.62 5.05 -1.02
CA VAL A 147 -6.19 4.75 -1.11
C VAL A 147 -5.92 3.89 -2.32
N SER A 148 -4.98 4.34 -3.15
CA SER A 148 -4.39 3.53 -4.20
C SER A 148 -3.25 2.72 -3.62
N PHE A 149 -3.34 1.41 -3.72
CA PHE A 149 -2.25 0.48 -3.39
C PHE A 149 -1.59 0.02 -4.67
N ALA A 150 -0.26 0.09 -4.72
CA ALA A 150 0.49 -0.50 -5.81
C ALA A 150 1.81 -1.10 -5.36
N VAL A 151 2.11 -2.30 -5.86
CA VAL A 151 3.30 -3.06 -5.47
C VAL A 151 3.89 -3.82 -6.65
N TRP A 152 5.22 -3.86 -6.72
CA TRP A 152 5.94 -4.61 -7.75
C TRP A 152 6.16 -6.05 -7.28
N ALA A 153 5.56 -7.01 -8.00
CA ALA A 153 5.66 -8.45 -7.72
C ALA A 153 5.47 -9.24 -9.03
N PRO A 154 6.41 -9.14 -9.99
CA PRO A 154 6.23 -9.65 -11.35
C PRO A 154 6.00 -11.16 -11.42
N SER A 155 6.60 -11.91 -10.51
CA SER A 155 6.47 -13.38 -10.49
C SER A 155 5.28 -13.85 -9.67
N ALA A 156 4.52 -12.97 -9.01
CA ALA A 156 3.36 -13.38 -8.24
C ALA A 156 2.25 -13.96 -9.15
N ARG A 157 1.55 -14.99 -8.67
CA ARG A 157 0.34 -15.52 -9.31
C ARG A 157 -0.87 -14.63 -9.04
N SER A 158 -0.95 -14.09 -7.83
CA SER A 158 -1.95 -13.10 -7.43
C SER A 158 -1.44 -12.29 -6.25
N VAL A 159 -1.82 -11.02 -6.18
CA VAL A 159 -1.58 -10.17 -5.01
C VAL A 159 -2.92 -9.66 -4.48
N ARG A 160 -3.04 -9.57 -3.15
CA ARG A 160 -4.20 -9.02 -2.45
C ARG A 160 -3.72 -8.02 -1.41
N VAL A 161 -4.56 -7.03 -1.11
CA VAL A 161 -4.32 -6.13 0.03
C VAL A 161 -5.09 -6.62 1.24
N VAL A 162 -4.41 -6.79 2.37
CA VAL A 162 -4.99 -7.19 3.66
C VAL A 162 -4.77 -6.09 4.67
N GLY A 163 -5.73 -5.86 5.57
CA GLY A 163 -5.59 -4.83 6.58
C GLY A 163 -6.80 -4.72 7.50
N ASP A 164 -6.78 -3.70 8.36
CA ASP A 164 -7.83 -3.47 9.36
C ASP A 164 -9.23 -3.34 8.70
N PHE A 165 -9.30 -2.72 7.52
CA PHE A 165 -10.53 -2.47 6.76
C PHE A 165 -11.21 -3.74 6.22
N ASN A 166 -10.52 -4.87 6.16
CA ASN A 166 -11.05 -6.13 5.64
C ASN A 166 -10.88 -7.31 6.61
N GLY A 167 -10.59 -7.01 7.88
CA GLY A 167 -10.38 -8.04 8.91
C GLY A 167 -9.21 -8.97 8.59
N TRP A 168 -8.24 -8.49 7.81
CA TRP A 168 -7.09 -9.25 7.32
C TRP A 168 -7.45 -10.44 6.39
N ASP A 169 -8.62 -10.40 5.73
CA ASP A 169 -9.03 -11.40 4.74
C ASP A 169 -8.74 -10.92 3.31
N GLY A 170 -7.70 -11.51 2.69
CA GLY A 170 -7.23 -11.16 1.35
C GLY A 170 -8.23 -11.49 0.24
N ARG A 171 -9.21 -12.38 0.48
CA ARG A 171 -10.24 -12.72 -0.51
C ARG A 171 -11.08 -11.52 -0.89
N LEU A 172 -11.23 -10.53 0.00
CA LEU A 172 -12.09 -9.37 -0.20
C LEU A 172 -11.49 -8.32 -1.15
N HIS A 173 -10.16 -8.27 -1.30
CA HIS A 173 -9.47 -7.23 -2.05
C HIS A 173 -8.29 -7.76 -2.90
N PRO A 174 -8.51 -8.71 -3.83
CA PRO A 174 -7.51 -9.05 -4.85
C PRO A 174 -7.20 -7.87 -5.78
N MET A 175 -5.93 -7.70 -6.13
CA MET A 175 -5.39 -6.63 -6.97
C MET A 175 -5.31 -7.07 -8.43
N ARG A 176 -5.28 -6.11 -9.37
CA ARG A 176 -5.02 -6.39 -10.79
C ARG A 176 -3.55 -6.24 -11.14
N SER A 177 -3.03 -7.10 -12.00
CA SER A 177 -1.73 -6.96 -12.63
C SER A 177 -1.81 -5.99 -13.81
N LEU A 178 -0.96 -4.98 -13.83
CA LEU A 178 -0.85 -3.99 -14.92
C LEU A 178 0.06 -4.51 -16.04
N GLY A 179 -0.34 -5.64 -16.64
CA GLY A 179 0.34 -6.25 -17.79
C GLY A 179 1.77 -6.69 -17.50
N SER A 180 2.68 -6.42 -18.44
CA SER A 180 4.09 -6.85 -18.38
C SER A 180 4.97 -6.05 -17.41
N SER A 181 4.41 -5.00 -16.76
CA SER A 181 5.15 -4.20 -15.77
C SER A 181 5.49 -4.99 -14.50
N GLY A 182 4.69 -6.03 -14.19
CA GLY A 182 4.75 -6.73 -12.91
C GLY A 182 4.24 -5.92 -11.72
N VAL A 183 3.64 -4.74 -11.97
CA VAL A 183 3.00 -3.92 -10.95
C VAL A 183 1.57 -4.41 -10.74
N TRP A 184 1.22 -4.62 -9.48
CA TRP A 184 -0.13 -4.93 -9.03
C TRP A 184 -0.74 -3.68 -8.44
N GLU A 185 -2.01 -3.40 -8.75
CA GLU A 185 -2.69 -2.19 -8.29
C GLU A 185 -4.14 -2.45 -7.89
N LEU A 186 -4.61 -1.70 -6.88
CA LEU A 186 -6.01 -1.63 -6.49
C LEU A 186 -6.29 -0.29 -5.79
N PHE A 187 -7.35 0.40 -6.22
CA PHE A 187 -7.91 1.53 -5.49
C PHE A 187 -9.01 1.06 -4.54
N VAL A 188 -8.85 1.32 -3.24
CA VAL A 188 -9.86 1.00 -2.22
C VAL A 188 -10.47 2.28 -1.66
N PRO A 189 -11.78 2.51 -1.88
CA PRO A 189 -12.48 3.71 -1.40
C PRO A 189 -12.64 3.72 0.13
N GLY A 190 -12.70 4.92 0.71
CA GLY A 190 -13.05 5.11 2.13
C GLY A 190 -11.98 4.72 3.16
N ILE A 191 -10.76 4.36 2.72
CA ILE A 191 -9.65 4.12 3.65
C ILE A 191 -9.08 5.45 4.13
N GLU A 192 -8.93 5.56 5.45
CA GLU A 192 -8.36 6.74 6.12
C GLU A 192 -6.91 6.52 6.56
N PRO A 193 -6.11 7.61 6.70
CA PRO A 193 -4.79 7.54 7.33
C PRO A 193 -4.84 6.89 8.73
N GLY A 194 -3.80 6.13 9.06
CA GLY A 194 -3.72 5.30 10.26
C GLY A 194 -4.12 3.84 10.04
N THR A 195 -4.75 3.52 8.90
CA THR A 195 -5.11 2.14 8.56
C THR A 195 -3.88 1.27 8.36
N ARG A 196 -3.82 0.13 9.04
CA ARG A 196 -2.76 -0.88 8.86
C ARG A 196 -3.07 -1.81 7.70
N TYR A 197 -2.04 -2.13 6.93
CA TYR A 197 -2.14 -3.03 5.80
C TYR A 197 -0.84 -3.79 5.51
N LYS A 198 -0.97 -4.86 4.72
CA LYS A 198 0.10 -5.66 4.12
C LYS A 198 -0.36 -6.18 2.75
N TYR A 199 0.58 -6.74 1.99
CA TYR A 199 0.28 -7.49 0.78
C TYR A 199 0.30 -8.98 1.05
N GLU A 200 -0.80 -9.66 0.71
CA GLU A 200 -0.87 -11.11 0.65
C GLU A 200 -0.53 -11.56 -0.78
N ILE A 201 0.62 -12.22 -0.94
CA ILE A 201 1.21 -12.60 -2.22
C ILE A 201 1.17 -14.11 -2.37
N LEU A 202 0.53 -14.57 -3.43
CA LEU A 202 0.52 -15.97 -3.83
C LEU A 202 1.61 -16.19 -4.88
N THR A 203 2.63 -16.95 -4.51
CA THR A 203 3.79 -17.24 -5.37
C THR A 203 3.44 -18.27 -6.46
N GLN A 204 4.29 -18.40 -7.49
CA GLN A 204 4.14 -19.46 -8.52
C GLN A 204 4.18 -20.87 -7.92
N GLU A 205 4.93 -21.06 -6.85
CA GLU A 205 5.06 -22.33 -6.12
C GLU A 205 3.81 -22.65 -5.28
N GLY A 206 2.83 -21.74 -5.23
CA GLY A 206 1.59 -21.91 -4.47
C GLY A 206 1.70 -21.54 -2.99
N HIS A 207 2.84 -21.00 -2.55
CA HIS A 207 2.99 -20.47 -1.20
C HIS A 207 2.35 -19.10 -1.06
N LEU A 208 1.62 -18.91 0.05
CA LEU A 208 1.05 -17.63 0.45
C LEU A 208 2.03 -16.91 1.39
N ARG A 209 2.38 -15.67 1.06
CA ARG A 209 3.29 -14.81 1.82
C ARG A 209 2.58 -13.53 2.23
N VAL A 210 2.84 -13.03 3.44
CA VAL A 210 2.27 -11.76 3.91
C VAL A 210 3.42 -10.78 4.12
N LYS A 211 3.47 -9.74 3.29
CA LYS A 211 4.60 -8.80 3.18
C LYS A 211 4.21 -7.39 3.57
N ALA A 212 5.08 -6.69 4.29
CA ALA A 212 5.02 -5.24 4.42
C ALA A 212 5.22 -4.58 3.06
N ASP A 213 4.69 -3.37 2.90
CA ASP A 213 4.88 -2.57 1.69
C ASP A 213 6.36 -2.12 1.57
N PRO A 214 7.06 -2.48 0.48
CA PRO A 214 8.43 -2.01 0.22
C PRO A 214 8.56 -0.48 0.20
N LEU A 215 7.49 0.23 -0.18
CA LEU A 215 7.38 1.69 -0.20
C LEU A 215 6.41 2.21 0.88
N ALA A 216 6.34 1.55 2.04
CA ALA A 216 5.63 2.09 3.18
C ALA A 216 6.17 3.49 3.57
N PHE A 217 5.28 4.47 3.75
CA PHE A 217 5.63 5.81 4.26
C PHE A 217 5.50 5.93 5.77
N ALA A 218 4.81 4.97 6.40
CA ALA A 218 4.70 4.81 7.84
C ALA A 218 4.54 3.32 8.18
N THR A 219 4.91 2.96 9.41
CA THR A 219 4.94 1.58 9.90
C THR A 219 4.32 1.50 11.29
N GLU A 220 3.90 0.30 11.69
CA GLU A 220 3.69 0.02 13.11
C GLU A 220 5.03 0.11 13.87
N GLU A 221 4.96 0.50 15.15
CA GLU A 221 6.13 0.41 16.02
C GLU A 221 6.56 -1.05 16.20
N PRO A 222 7.85 -1.38 16.05
CA PRO A 222 8.35 -2.73 16.28
C PRO A 222 7.98 -3.24 17.70
N PRO A 223 7.57 -4.52 17.85
CA PRO A 223 7.69 -5.62 16.89
C PRO A 223 6.54 -5.72 15.87
N GLY A 224 5.64 -4.73 15.80
CA GLY A 224 4.68 -4.61 14.72
C GLY A 224 5.38 -4.55 13.36
N THR A 225 4.73 -5.09 12.33
CA THR A 225 5.33 -5.25 10.99
C THR A 225 4.40 -4.77 9.87
N SER A 226 3.24 -4.23 10.20
CA SER A 226 2.30 -3.72 9.20
C SER A 226 2.75 -2.36 8.71
N SER A 227 2.49 -2.11 7.43
CA SER A 227 2.58 -0.78 6.86
C SER A 227 1.34 0.02 7.28
N VAL A 228 1.49 1.33 7.41
CA VAL A 228 0.42 2.23 7.83
C VAL A 228 0.17 3.25 6.73
N VAL A 229 -1.09 3.39 6.31
CA VAL A 229 -1.50 4.46 5.40
C VAL A 229 -1.26 5.79 6.11
N THR A 230 -0.59 6.73 5.45
CA THR A 230 -0.32 8.06 6.02
C THR A 230 -0.58 9.15 5.00
N GLU A 231 -0.87 10.35 5.50
CA GLU A 231 -1.03 11.56 4.72
C GLU A 231 -0.35 12.69 5.49
N SER A 232 0.67 13.30 4.88
CA SER A 232 1.41 14.41 5.49
C SER A 232 0.50 15.63 5.61
N ARG A 233 0.48 16.24 6.79
CA ARG A 233 -0.15 17.54 7.06
C ARG A 233 0.87 18.60 7.49
N HIS A 234 2.13 18.22 7.61
CA HIS A 234 3.23 19.13 7.93
C HIS A 234 3.35 20.27 6.89
N GLN A 235 3.49 21.49 7.40
CA GLN A 235 3.81 22.68 6.63
C GLN A 235 5.24 23.09 6.99
N TRP A 236 6.11 23.13 6.00
CA TRP A 236 7.52 23.47 6.18
C TRP A 236 7.73 24.97 6.40
N GLY A 237 8.72 25.32 7.22
CA GLY A 237 9.14 26.70 7.50
C GLY A 237 10.56 27.01 7.04
N ASP A 238 11.17 26.17 6.20
CA ASP A 238 12.61 26.16 5.89
C ASP A 238 12.98 26.73 4.51
N ASP A 239 12.08 27.47 3.85
CA ASP A 239 12.32 28.03 2.51
C ASP A 239 13.61 28.85 2.42
N GLU A 240 13.90 29.69 3.42
CA GLU A 240 15.13 30.50 3.46
C GLU A 240 16.39 29.62 3.57
N TRP A 241 16.33 28.57 4.40
CA TRP A 241 17.41 27.61 4.57
C TRP A 241 17.69 26.84 3.26
N LEU A 242 16.63 26.38 2.59
CA LEU A 242 16.75 25.65 1.32
C LEU A 242 17.32 26.53 0.21
N GLU A 243 16.92 27.80 0.13
CA GLU A 243 17.48 28.74 -0.85
C GLU A 243 18.95 29.06 -0.56
N GLN A 244 19.32 29.23 0.71
CA GLN A 244 20.72 29.38 1.10
C GLN A 244 21.54 28.13 0.72
N ARG A 245 21.02 26.93 1.00
CA ARG A 245 21.68 25.67 0.62
C ARG A 245 21.88 25.55 -0.89
N ARG A 246 20.89 25.95 -1.69
CA ARG A 246 20.94 25.89 -3.17
C ARG A 246 22.00 26.81 -3.77
N THR A 247 22.24 27.95 -3.15
CA THR A 247 23.15 29.00 -3.65
C THR A 247 24.55 28.94 -3.05
N THR A 248 24.75 28.08 -2.04
CA THR A 248 26.02 27.94 -1.33
C THR A 248 26.76 26.68 -1.77
N ASP A 249 28.07 26.77 -2.00
CA ASP A 249 28.93 25.60 -2.18
C ASP A 249 29.31 25.01 -0.80
N PRO A 250 28.81 23.82 -0.43
CA PRO A 250 29.09 23.23 0.87
C PRO A 250 30.56 22.87 1.09
N LEU A 251 31.34 22.66 0.03
CA LEU A 251 32.77 22.30 0.14
C LEU A 251 33.65 23.47 0.62
N HIS A 252 33.14 24.70 0.50
CA HIS A 252 33.84 25.93 0.88
C HIS A 252 33.24 26.57 2.14
N ARG A 253 32.52 25.80 2.95
CA ARG A 253 31.87 26.23 4.20
C ARG A 253 32.40 25.42 5.38
N PRO A 254 32.33 25.96 6.62
CA PRO A 254 32.66 25.18 7.80
C PRO A 254 31.73 23.97 7.90
N LEU A 255 32.33 22.80 8.12
CA LEU A 255 31.63 21.53 8.30
C LEU A 255 32.10 20.90 9.61
N SER A 256 31.31 21.11 10.67
CA SER A 256 31.43 20.45 11.97
C SER A 256 30.13 19.70 12.24
N VAL A 257 30.25 18.38 12.40
CA VAL A 257 29.12 17.44 12.44
C VAL A 257 29.01 16.82 13.83
N TYR A 258 27.80 16.85 14.40
CA TYR A 258 27.44 16.08 15.59
C TYR A 258 26.73 14.79 15.18
N GLU A 259 27.43 13.66 15.25
CA GLU A 259 26.84 12.34 14.98
C GLU A 259 25.97 11.87 16.16
N VAL A 260 24.79 11.34 15.88
CA VAL A 260 23.81 10.96 16.90
C VAL A 260 23.02 9.70 16.53
N HIS A 261 22.87 8.80 17.49
CA HIS A 261 21.85 7.75 17.47
C HIS A 261 20.64 8.21 18.29
N LEU A 262 19.54 8.54 17.60
CA LEU A 262 18.35 9.16 18.22
C LEU A 262 17.81 8.33 19.39
N GLY A 263 17.79 7.00 19.24
CA GLY A 263 17.25 6.09 20.25
C GLY A 263 18.12 5.95 21.52
N SER A 264 19.31 6.53 21.58
CA SER A 264 20.19 6.43 22.77
C SER A 264 20.79 7.76 23.20
N TRP A 265 20.48 8.87 22.51
CA TRP A 265 21.02 10.17 22.85
C TRP A 265 20.55 10.65 24.24
N ARG A 266 19.24 10.55 24.48
CA ARG A 266 18.63 10.85 25.78
C ARG A 266 17.40 9.95 25.99
N ARG A 267 17.21 9.54 27.24
CA ARG A 267 16.07 8.73 27.70
C ARG A 267 15.26 9.51 28.74
N VAL A 268 14.01 9.10 28.95
CA VAL A 268 13.10 9.63 29.97
C VAL A 268 12.92 8.56 31.06
N PRO A 269 13.72 8.58 32.16
CA PRO A 269 13.67 7.55 33.20
C PRO A 269 12.29 7.40 33.84
N GLU A 270 11.56 8.50 33.99
CA GLU A 270 10.22 8.55 34.58
C GLU A 270 9.16 7.86 33.71
N GLU A 271 9.44 7.67 32.42
CA GLU A 271 8.55 7.05 31.44
C GLU A 271 9.09 5.70 30.96
N GLY A 272 9.61 4.91 31.91
CA GLY A 272 10.08 3.55 31.64
C GLY A 272 11.34 3.51 30.77
N ASP A 273 12.20 4.52 30.89
CA ASP A 273 13.46 4.66 30.13
C ASP A 273 13.24 4.72 28.61
N ARG A 274 12.08 5.20 28.15
CA ARG A 274 11.80 5.37 26.72
C ARG A 274 12.74 6.40 26.08
N PRO A 275 13.06 6.26 24.78
CA PRO A 275 13.73 7.33 24.04
C PRO A 275 12.83 8.57 23.91
N LEU A 276 13.45 9.70 23.61
CA LEU A 276 12.72 10.91 23.21
C LEU A 276 12.01 10.68 21.87
N THR A 277 10.82 11.26 21.75
CA THR A 277 10.09 11.40 20.49
C THR A 277 10.76 12.41 19.57
N TYR A 278 10.45 12.39 18.27
CA TYR A 278 10.94 13.40 17.32
C TYR A 278 10.57 14.83 17.74
N ARG A 279 9.41 15.02 18.39
CA ARG A 279 8.98 16.34 18.90
C ARG A 279 9.80 16.82 20.09
N GLU A 280 10.14 15.93 21.02
CA GLU A 280 11.02 16.26 22.14
C GLU A 280 12.45 16.52 21.63
N LEU A 281 12.95 15.71 20.69
CA LEU A 281 14.23 15.92 20.02
C LEU A 281 14.28 17.26 19.27
N ALA A 282 13.17 17.69 18.66
CA ALA A 282 13.07 18.97 17.94
C ALA A 282 13.27 20.19 18.86
N THR A 283 13.18 19.99 20.18
CA THR A 283 13.55 20.99 21.18
C THR A 283 14.92 20.66 21.77
N GLU A 284 15.04 19.53 22.47
CA GLU A 284 16.19 19.24 23.32
C GLU A 284 17.49 19.00 22.54
N LEU A 285 17.43 18.20 21.47
CA LEU A 285 18.61 17.91 20.66
C LEU A 285 19.00 19.11 19.80
N VAL A 286 18.00 19.78 19.21
CA VAL A 286 18.21 20.98 18.38
C VAL A 286 18.88 22.10 19.18
N ASP A 287 18.37 22.42 20.36
CA ASP A 287 18.96 23.44 21.24
C ASP A 287 20.38 23.07 21.64
N TYR A 288 20.60 21.82 22.03
CA TYR A 288 21.94 21.35 22.40
C TYR A 288 22.95 21.50 21.25
N VAL A 289 22.62 21.01 20.04
CA VAL A 289 23.51 21.08 18.88
C VAL A 289 23.81 22.52 18.49
N ALA A 290 22.79 23.40 18.55
CA ALA A 290 22.95 24.83 18.29
C ALA A 290 23.86 25.52 19.32
N GLU A 291 23.65 25.26 20.62
CA GLU A 291 24.46 25.84 21.71
C GLU A 291 25.92 25.40 21.66
N GLN A 292 26.18 24.16 21.24
CA GLN A 292 27.55 23.67 21.06
C GLN A 292 28.22 24.22 19.78
N GLY A 293 27.48 24.89 18.90
CA GLY A 293 28.02 25.54 17.70
C GLY A 293 28.35 24.58 16.56
N PHE A 294 27.73 23.39 16.52
CA PHE A 294 27.84 22.50 15.36
C PHE A 294 27.08 23.08 14.17
N THR A 295 27.57 22.77 12.97
CA THR A 295 26.94 23.22 11.71
C THR A 295 25.93 22.21 11.17
N HIS A 296 26.12 20.93 11.53
CA HIS A 296 25.33 19.82 11.03
C HIS A 296 25.10 18.80 12.15
N VAL A 297 23.99 18.09 12.06
CA VAL A 297 23.74 16.83 12.77
C VAL A 297 23.79 15.70 11.75
N GLN A 298 24.43 14.59 12.10
CA GLN A 298 24.36 13.35 11.32
C GLN A 298 23.63 12.30 12.14
N MET A 299 22.48 11.87 11.66
CA MET A 299 21.69 10.82 12.28
C MET A 299 22.15 9.47 11.74
N LEU A 300 22.40 8.52 12.64
CA LEU A 300 22.40 7.10 12.29
C LEU A 300 21.06 6.72 11.61
N PRO A 301 20.97 5.59 10.89
CA PRO A 301 19.84 5.32 10.01
C PRO A 301 18.48 5.48 10.70
N VAL A 302 17.66 6.37 10.16
CA VAL A 302 16.31 6.68 10.69
C VAL A 302 15.21 5.90 9.99
N SER A 303 15.52 5.18 8.90
CA SER A 303 14.56 4.29 8.24
C SER A 303 14.10 3.17 9.19
N GLU A 304 12.89 2.67 8.99
CA GLU A 304 12.35 1.61 9.85
C GLU A 304 13.21 0.34 9.79
N HIS A 305 13.48 -0.21 10.98
CA HIS A 305 14.30 -1.39 11.19
C HIS A 305 13.74 -2.18 12.37
N PRO A 306 13.67 -3.52 12.32
CA PRO A 306 13.00 -4.30 13.36
C PRO A 306 13.85 -4.46 14.63
N TYR A 307 15.17 -4.43 14.51
CA TYR A 307 16.07 -4.81 15.58
C TYR A 307 16.93 -3.63 16.05
N SER A 308 16.61 -3.06 17.22
CA SER A 308 17.29 -1.87 17.75
C SER A 308 18.82 -2.02 17.92
N PRO A 309 19.39 -3.18 18.32
CA PRO A 309 20.84 -3.35 18.39
C PRO A 309 21.57 -3.35 17.04
N SER A 310 20.85 -3.33 15.90
CA SER A 310 21.45 -3.05 14.59
C SER A 310 21.84 -1.59 14.41
N TRP A 311 21.46 -0.70 15.34
CA TRP A 311 21.61 0.75 15.27
C TRP A 311 20.97 1.40 14.03
N GLY A 312 20.03 0.70 13.39
CA GLY A 312 19.37 1.14 12.16
C GLY A 312 19.94 0.54 10.89
N TYR A 313 21.10 -0.12 10.92
CA TYR A 313 21.75 -0.66 9.71
C TYR A 313 21.10 -1.94 9.15
N GLN A 314 20.06 -2.48 9.78
CA GLN A 314 19.25 -3.58 9.22
C GLN A 314 17.85 -3.06 8.88
N VAL A 315 17.77 -2.27 7.80
CA VAL A 315 16.53 -1.58 7.36
C VAL A 315 15.53 -2.56 6.75
N SER A 316 14.26 -2.45 7.15
CA SER A 316 13.14 -3.22 6.58
C SER A 316 12.14 -2.37 5.81
N SER A 317 12.02 -1.06 6.11
CA SER A 317 11.17 -0.14 5.35
C SER A 317 11.92 1.15 5.04
N TYR A 318 12.44 1.23 3.81
CA TYR A 318 13.34 2.30 3.36
C TYR A 318 12.67 3.67 3.26
N PHE A 319 11.36 3.71 3.02
CA PHE A 319 10.60 4.93 2.74
C PHE A 319 9.85 5.49 3.97
N ALA A 320 10.00 4.87 5.14
CA ALA A 320 9.39 5.31 6.39
C ALA A 320 10.47 5.63 7.43
N PRO A 321 10.40 6.81 8.10
CA PRO A 321 11.15 6.99 9.34
C PRO A 321 10.62 6.01 10.40
N THR A 322 11.49 5.52 11.28
CA THR A 322 11.12 4.53 12.30
C THR A 322 10.02 5.10 13.21
N ALA A 323 9.00 4.27 13.46
CA ALA A 323 7.84 4.64 14.25
C ALA A 323 8.14 4.77 15.75
N ARG A 324 9.31 4.31 16.21
CA ARG A 324 9.77 4.35 17.62
C ARG A 324 9.74 5.75 18.25
N PHE A 325 9.87 6.79 17.44
CA PHE A 325 9.98 8.17 17.92
C PHE A 325 8.77 9.03 17.52
N GLY A 326 7.78 8.47 16.85
CA GLY A 326 6.57 9.19 16.41
C GLY A 326 6.29 9.06 14.92
N THR A 327 5.50 9.99 14.40
CA THR A 327 5.00 9.94 13.02
C THR A 327 6.00 10.52 12.01
N PRO A 328 5.82 10.26 10.69
CA PRO A 328 6.61 10.94 9.67
C PRO A 328 6.57 12.47 9.73
N ASP A 329 5.43 13.07 10.13
CA ASP A 329 5.31 14.52 10.30
C ASP A 329 6.07 15.04 11.52
N ASP A 330 6.25 14.21 12.56
CA ASP A 330 7.10 14.55 13.69
C ASP A 330 8.58 14.54 13.29
N PHE A 331 8.99 13.60 12.43
CA PHE A 331 10.34 13.61 11.84
C PHE A 331 10.55 14.84 10.94
N ARG A 332 9.57 15.23 10.12
CA ARG A 332 9.64 16.48 9.34
C ARG A 332 9.83 17.69 10.26
N ALA A 333 9.09 17.75 11.36
CA ALA A 333 9.23 18.83 12.34
C ALA A 333 10.61 18.87 13.03
N LEU A 334 11.24 17.72 13.25
CA LEU A 334 12.63 17.66 13.74
C LEU A 334 13.60 18.28 12.72
N VAL A 335 13.46 17.93 11.44
CA VAL A 335 14.30 18.50 10.36
C VAL A 335 14.07 20.00 10.22
N ASP A 336 12.80 20.44 10.21
CA ASP A 336 12.41 21.84 10.14
C ASP A 336 12.97 22.65 11.31
N ALA A 337 12.97 22.08 12.52
CA ALA A 337 13.56 22.71 13.70
C ALA A 337 15.09 22.88 13.60
N PHE A 338 15.81 21.90 13.03
CA PHE A 338 17.25 22.07 12.74
C PHE A 338 17.49 23.18 11.70
N HIS A 339 16.71 23.18 10.62
CA HIS A 339 16.82 24.19 9.56
C HIS A 339 16.55 25.60 10.09
N ALA A 340 15.54 25.77 10.95
CA ALA A 340 15.23 27.04 11.61
C ALA A 340 16.38 27.56 12.51
N ARG A 341 17.31 26.68 12.92
CA ARG A 341 18.52 27.03 13.68
C ARG A 341 19.78 27.07 12.83
N GLY A 342 19.65 26.98 11.51
CA GLY A 342 20.76 27.03 10.57
C GLY A 342 21.64 25.78 10.61
N ILE A 343 21.10 24.63 11.02
CA ILE A 343 21.82 23.36 11.17
C ILE A 343 21.40 22.43 10.05
N GLY A 344 22.37 21.89 9.31
CA GLY A 344 22.11 20.89 8.28
C GLY A 344 21.86 19.50 8.86
N VAL A 345 20.96 18.74 8.23
CA VAL A 345 20.68 17.35 8.62
C VAL A 345 21.28 16.40 7.58
N ILE A 346 22.12 15.48 8.05
CA ILE A 346 22.67 14.36 7.30
C ILE A 346 22.04 13.09 7.86
N VAL A 347 21.66 12.15 7.00
CA VAL A 347 21.10 10.85 7.38
C VAL A 347 21.95 9.75 6.79
N ASP A 348 22.35 8.80 7.62
CA ASP A 348 22.96 7.56 7.17
C ASP A 348 21.96 6.76 6.32
N TRP A 349 22.33 6.52 5.06
CA TRP A 349 21.54 5.73 4.13
C TRP A 349 22.18 4.36 3.91
N VAL A 350 21.37 3.29 3.91
CA VAL A 350 21.84 1.89 3.96
C VAL A 350 21.47 1.12 2.68
N PRO A 351 22.03 1.43 1.50
CA PRO A 351 21.66 0.77 0.25
C PRO A 351 22.32 -0.60 0.04
N ALA A 352 23.32 -0.94 0.86
CA ALA A 352 24.21 -2.07 0.58
C ALA A 352 23.59 -3.45 0.88
N HIS A 353 22.56 -3.53 1.74
CA HIS A 353 21.92 -4.78 2.13
C HIS A 353 20.57 -4.53 2.83
N PHE A 354 19.78 -5.59 2.97
CA PHE A 354 18.58 -5.68 3.81
C PHE A 354 18.57 -7.02 4.58
N PRO A 355 17.88 -7.13 5.74
CA PRO A 355 17.83 -8.37 6.52
C PRO A 355 16.90 -9.41 5.90
N LYS A 356 17.05 -10.68 6.31
CA LYS A 356 16.30 -11.83 5.76
C LYS A 356 14.91 -12.04 6.36
N ASP A 357 14.34 -11.00 6.95
CA ASP A 357 13.01 -11.03 7.55
C ASP A 357 11.94 -11.43 6.53
N ASP A 358 11.23 -12.53 6.79
CA ASP A 358 10.27 -13.12 5.83
C ASP A 358 9.08 -12.18 5.53
N TRP A 359 8.76 -11.27 6.44
CA TRP A 359 7.69 -10.28 6.24
C TRP A 359 8.14 -9.04 5.43
N ALA A 360 9.43 -8.91 5.12
CA ALA A 360 10.01 -7.77 4.39
C ALA A 360 10.42 -8.16 2.95
N LEU A 361 11.56 -7.68 2.45
CA LEU A 361 11.96 -7.77 1.04
C LEU A 361 12.44 -9.16 0.57
N ALA A 362 12.89 -10.02 1.50
CA ALA A 362 13.49 -11.32 1.15
C ALA A 362 12.50 -12.22 0.38
N ARG A 363 12.90 -12.72 -0.79
CA ARG A 363 12.05 -13.55 -1.67
C ARG A 363 10.63 -13.00 -1.87
N PHE A 364 10.53 -11.69 -2.12
CA PHE A 364 9.28 -10.93 -2.04
C PHE A 364 8.09 -11.58 -2.75
N ASP A 365 8.27 -11.92 -4.03
CA ASP A 365 7.25 -12.52 -4.90
C ASP A 365 7.42 -14.05 -5.07
N GLY A 366 8.25 -14.66 -4.24
CA GLY A 366 8.67 -16.07 -4.33
C GLY A 366 10.01 -16.28 -5.04
N THR A 367 10.51 -15.28 -5.76
CA THR A 367 11.83 -15.30 -6.42
C THR A 367 12.82 -14.37 -5.71
N ALA A 368 14.11 -14.45 -6.07
CA ALA A 368 15.11 -13.48 -5.63
C ALA A 368 14.89 -12.14 -6.39
N LEU A 369 13.94 -11.34 -5.89
CA LEU A 369 13.45 -10.14 -6.57
C LEU A 369 14.32 -8.91 -6.30
N TYR A 370 14.59 -8.64 -5.01
CA TYR A 370 15.41 -7.50 -4.59
C TYR A 370 16.87 -7.93 -4.36
N GLU A 371 17.07 -9.12 -3.80
CA GLU A 371 18.37 -9.76 -3.67
C GLU A 371 18.80 -10.40 -5.00
N HIS A 372 20.11 -10.49 -5.21
CA HIS A 372 20.65 -11.27 -6.31
C HIS A 372 20.43 -12.78 -6.05
N ALA A 373 20.12 -13.55 -7.10
CA ALA A 373 19.87 -14.99 -6.98
C ALA A 373 21.11 -15.82 -6.62
N ASP A 374 22.31 -15.34 -6.99
CA ASP A 374 23.60 -15.93 -6.62
C ASP A 374 24.10 -15.33 -5.28
N PRO A 375 24.28 -16.14 -4.22
CA PRO A 375 24.61 -15.67 -2.86
C PRO A 375 25.97 -15.00 -2.63
#